data_AF-A0A961MK37-F1
#
_entry.id   AF-A0A961MK37-F1
#
_cell.length_a   1.000
_cell.length_b   1.000
_cell.length_c   1.000
_cell.angle_alpha   90.00
_cell.angle_beta   90.00
_cell.angle_gamma   90.00
#
_symmetry.space_group_name_H-M   'P 1'
#
loop_
_entity.id
_entity.type
_entity.pdbx_description
1 polymer ?
#
loop_
_entity_poly.entity_id
_entity_poly.type
_entity_poly.pdbx_seq_one_letter_code
_entity_poly.pdbx_strand_id
1 'polypeptide(L)' 'IFGEITLRGVTRPARFDATVIRYGPDPADPKRFEAGFDLTGSIDRTEFGSTAGLPEVGAELPVRIRLLMTSK' A
#
# COMPACT_ATOMS: atom_id res chain seq x y z
N ILE A 1 -5.81 -6.43 4.89
CA ILE A 1 -5.30 -5.42 5.84
C ILE A 1 -6.35 -4.31 5.94
N PHE A 2 -6.74 -3.93 7.16
CA PHE A 2 -7.56 -2.74 7.42
C PHE A 2 -6.72 -1.74 8.20
N GLY A 3 -6.83 -0.46 7.87
CA GLY A 3 -6.11 0.59 8.56
C GLY A 3 -6.61 1.97 8.17
N GLU A 4 -5.90 3.01 8.58
CA GLU A 4 -6.20 4.39 8.25
C GLU A 4 -5.15 4.95 7.30
N ILE A 5 -5.58 5.76 6.34
CA ILE A 5 -4.71 6.56 5.48
C ILE A 5 -4.97 8.02 5.78
N THR A 6 -3.89 8.78 5.99
CA THR A 6 -3.94 10.24 6.04
C THR A 6 -3.40 10.80 4.73
N LEU A 7 -4.23 11.53 3.99
CA LEU A 7 -3.83 12.25 2.79
C LEU A 7 -4.39 13.67 2.86
N ARG A 8 -3.57 14.69 2.54
CA ARG A 8 -3.95 16.11 2.60
C ARG A 8 -4.56 16.53 3.95
N GLY A 9 -4.10 15.94 5.05
CA GLY A 9 -4.58 16.22 6.41
C GLY A 9 -5.94 15.59 6.75
N VAL A 10 -6.54 14.81 5.85
CA VAL A 10 -7.77 14.05 6.10
C VAL A 10 -7.39 12.59 6.34
N THR A 11 -7.90 12.00 7.43
CA THR A 11 -7.70 10.58 7.76
C THR A 11 -8.98 9.80 7.48
N ARG A 12 -8.86 8.68 6.75
CA ARG A 12 -9.97 7.79 6.40
C ARG A 12 -9.57 6.32 6.52
N PRO A 13 -10.52 5.43 6.82
CA PRO A 13 -10.30 4.00 6.77
C PRO A 13 -10.01 3.55 5.33
N ALA A 14 -9.11 2.60 5.18
CA ALA A 14 -8.76 1.97 3.92
C ALA A 14 -8.56 0.46 4.09
N ARG A 15 -8.83 -0.27 3.01
CA ARG A 15 -8.62 -1.72 2.94
C ARG A 15 -7.66 -2.04 1.82
N PHE A 16 -6.70 -2.91 2.12
CA PHE A 16 -5.78 -3.49 1.15
C PHE A 16 -5.82 -5.00 1.21
N ASP A 17 -5.78 -5.65 0.05
CA ASP A 17 -5.48 -7.06 -0.06
C ASP A 17 -3.96 -7.24 -0.08
N ALA A 18 -3.46 -8.24 0.65
CA ALA A 18 -2.04 -8.45 0.81
C ALA A 18 -1.66 -9.87 0.36
N THR A 19 -0.64 -9.97 -0.47
CA THR A 19 -0.04 -11.24 -0.89
C THR A 19 1.37 -11.32 -0.35
N VAL A 20 1.73 -12.46 0.26
CA VAL A 20 3.11 -12.74 0.66
C VAL A 20 3.88 -13.18 -0.57
N ILE A 21 4.91 -12.42 -0.94
CA ILE A 21 5.76 -12.69 -2.11
C ILE A 21 7.13 -13.24 -1.73
N ARG A 22 7.56 -13.05 -0.47
CA ARG A 22 8.80 -13.61 0.08
C ARG A 22 8.60 -13.95 1.54
N TYR A 23 9.07 -15.11 1.97
CA TYR A 23 9.14 -15.44 3.38
C TYR A 23 10.23 -16.50 3.61
N GLY A 24 11.31 -16.13 4.28
CA GLY A 24 12.42 -17.05 4.56
C GLY A 24 13.80 -16.40 4.51
N PRO A 25 14.86 -17.19 4.74
CA PRO A 25 16.24 -16.72 4.61
C PRO A 25 16.52 -16.16 3.22
N ASP A 26 17.33 -15.09 3.16
CA ASP A 26 17.89 -14.56 1.92
C ASP A 26 18.82 -15.62 1.29
N PRO A 27 18.74 -15.90 -0.03
CA PRO A 27 19.55 -16.95 -0.64
C PRO A 27 21.04 -16.56 -0.71
N ALA A 28 21.34 -15.25 -0.69
CA ALA A 28 22.70 -14.70 -0.72
C ALA A 28 23.28 -14.49 0.69
N ASP A 29 22.43 -14.29 1.70
CA ASP A 29 22.84 -14.20 3.10
C ASP A 29 21.87 -14.99 4.00
N PRO A 30 22.11 -16.29 4.22
CA PRO A 30 21.21 -17.14 5.00
C PRO A 30 20.98 -16.70 6.45
N LYS A 31 21.79 -15.76 6.98
CA LYS A 31 21.59 -15.19 8.32
C LYS A 31 20.52 -14.09 8.32
N ARG A 32 20.23 -13.50 7.17
CA ARG A 32 19.21 -12.47 7.00
C ARG A 32 17.88 -13.11 6.63
N PHE A 33 16.86 -12.90 7.45
CA PHE A 33 15.51 -13.36 7.17
C PHE A 33 14.72 -12.27 6.43
N GLU A 34 13.99 -12.64 5.39
CA GLU A 34 13.18 -11.73 4.58
C GLU A 34 11.68 -12.03 4.70
N ALA A 35 10.87 -10.98 4.75
CA ALA A 35 9.42 -11.04 4.59
C ALA A 35 8.97 -9.97 3.59
N GLY A 36 8.47 -10.38 2.43
CA GLY A 36 8.04 -9.52 1.34
C GLY A 36 6.54 -9.59 1.12
N PHE A 37 5.94 -8.42 0.90
CA PHE A 37 4.51 -8.27 0.72
C PHE A 37 4.19 -7.40 -0.50
N ASP A 38 3.14 -7.76 -1.23
CA ASP A 38 2.51 -6.97 -2.28
C ASP A 38 1.09 -6.63 -1.82
N LEU A 39 0.81 -5.34 -1.60
CA LEU A 39 -0.48 -4.84 -1.14
C LEU A 39 -1.14 -4.08 -2.30
N THR A 40 -2.41 -4.39 -2.56
CA THR A 40 -3.21 -3.73 -3.59
C THR A 40 -4.54 -3.26 -3.03
N GLY A 41 -5.01 -2.11 -3.52
CA GLY A 41 -6.33 -1.55 -3.19
C GLY A 41 -6.60 -0.30 -4.01
N SER A 42 -7.70 0.37 -3.74
CA SER A 42 -8.02 1.67 -4.32
C SER A 42 -8.60 2.60 -3.26
N ILE A 43 -8.44 3.91 -3.50
CA ILE A 43 -9.00 4.97 -2.67
C ILE A 43 -9.72 5.99 -3.56
N ASP A 44 -10.75 6.65 -3.06
CA ASP A 44 -11.33 7.81 -3.73
C ASP A 44 -10.59 9.08 -3.31
N ARG A 45 -9.88 9.72 -4.24
CA ARG A 45 -9.07 10.93 -3.96
C ARG A 45 -9.91 12.14 -3.52
N THR A 46 -11.19 12.15 -3.85
CA THR A 46 -12.11 13.24 -3.52
C THR A 46 -12.48 13.25 -2.05
N GLU A 47 -12.51 12.08 -1.40
CA GLU A 47 -12.73 11.95 0.05
C GLU A 47 -11.61 12.59 0.89
N PHE A 48 -10.46 12.83 0.26
CA PHE A 48 -9.30 13.53 0.82
C PHE A 48 -9.16 14.97 0.29
N GLY A 49 -10.18 15.52 -0.36
CA GLY A 49 -10.21 16.91 -0.85
C GLY A 49 -9.44 17.15 -2.14
N SER A 50 -9.05 16.10 -2.88
CA SER A 50 -8.44 16.24 -4.21
C SER A 50 -9.53 16.22 -5.30
N THR A 51 -10.15 17.35 -5.60
CA THR A 51 -11.28 17.43 -6.56
C THR A 51 -10.93 18.01 -7.93
N ALA A 52 -9.72 18.55 -8.11
CA ALA A 52 -9.31 19.17 -9.36
C ALA A 52 -9.34 18.17 -10.54
N GLY A 53 -9.78 18.64 -11.71
CA GLY A 53 -9.80 17.88 -12.96
C GLY A 53 -10.91 16.84 -13.09
N LEU A 54 -11.94 16.86 -12.22
CA LEU A 54 -13.12 16.03 -12.42
C LEU A 54 -14.08 16.64 -13.46
N PRO A 55 -14.73 15.81 -14.31
CA PRO A 55 -14.66 14.34 -14.36
C PRO A 55 -13.54 13.77 -15.25
N GLU A 56 -12.73 14.61 -15.90
CA GLU A 56 -11.72 14.18 -16.89
C GLU A 56 -10.62 13.30 -16.28
N VAL A 57 -10.32 13.48 -14.99
CA VAL A 57 -9.40 12.68 -14.19
C VAL A 57 -10.20 11.92 -13.13
N GLY A 58 -10.24 10.60 -13.25
CA GLY A 58 -10.99 9.72 -12.35
C GLY A 58 -10.76 9.98 -10.85
N ALA A 59 -11.81 9.74 -10.06
CA ALA A 59 -11.78 9.87 -8.61
C ALA A 59 -11.05 8.68 -7.94
N GLU A 60 -11.25 7.47 -8.47
CA GLU A 60 -10.62 6.27 -7.96
C GLU A 60 -9.13 6.24 -8.32
N LEU A 61 -8.28 6.13 -7.30
CA LEU A 61 -6.84 5.96 -7.41
C LEU A 61 -6.45 4.54 -7.00
N PRO A 62 -5.95 3.71 -7.92
CA PRO A 62 -5.36 2.43 -7.54
C PRO A 62 -4.06 2.67 -6.79
N VAL A 63 -3.89 1.96 -5.68
CA VAL A 63 -2.71 2.03 -4.82
C VAL A 63 -2.08 0.64 -4.76
N ARG A 64 -0.76 0.61 -5.00
CA ARG A 64 0.04 -0.59 -4.86
C ARG A 64 1.28 -0.30 -4.02
N ILE A 65 1.49 -1.12 -3.00
CA ILE A 65 2.65 -1.04 -2.11
C ILE A 65 3.39 -2.36 -2.18
N ARG A 66 4.66 -2.31 -2.58
CA ARG A 66 5.55 -3.46 -2.55
C ARG A 66 6.67 -3.18 -1.59
N LEU A 67 6.83 -4.06 -0.61
CA LEU A 67 7.83 -3.88 0.44
C LEU A 67 8.51 -5.21 0.78
N LEU A 68 9.79 -5.12 1.11
CA LEU A 68 10.61 -6.21 1.61
C LEU A 68 11.15 -5.78 2.97
N MET A 69 10.86 -6.58 3.98
CA MET A 69 11.35 -6.40 5.34
C MET A 69 12.46 -7.41 5.59
N THR A 70 13.54 -6.98 6.23
CA THR A 70 14.66 -7.84 6.59
C THR A 70 14.81 -7.88 8.11
N SER A 71 15.24 -9.01 8.65
CA SER A 71 15.73 -9.06 10.02
C SER A 71 16.98 -8.17 10.16
N LYS A 72 17.16 -7.59 11.35
CA LYS A 72 18.42 -6.93 11.72
C LYS A 72 19.56 -7.94 11.84
#